data_AF-A0A8T6WAS8-F1
#
_entry.id   AF-A0A8T6WAS8-F1
#
_cell.length_a   1.000
_cell.length_b   1.000
_cell.length_c   1.000
_cell.angle_alpha   90.00
_cell.angle_beta   90.00
_cell.angle_gamma   90.00
#
_symmetry.space_group_name_H-M   'P 1'
#
loop_
_entity.id
_entity.type
_entity.pdbx_description
1 polymer ?
#
loop_
_entity_poly.entity_id
_entity_poly.type
_entity_poly.pdbx_seq_one_letter_code
_entity_poly.pdbx_strand_id
1 'polypeptide(L)'
;EDIEDRVSRDDITGIPGVGKDLANKVREYVENENIKEFDELQKKVPLEMTELLRIQGLGPKTLALLYRELHVRGLQDLEKVLDGEEVLQF
;
A
#
# COMPACT_ATOMS: atom_id res chain seq x y z
N GLU A 1 21.70 -14.68 5.70
CA GLU A 1 20.91 -15.45 6.68
C GLU A 1 19.46 -15.36 6.24
N ASP A 2 18.71 -16.45 6.28
CA ASP A 2 17.30 -16.45 5.88
C ASP A 2 16.44 -15.73 6.94
N ILE A 3 15.38 -15.07 6.50
CA ILE A 3 14.39 -14.46 7.39
C ILE A 3 13.67 -15.56 8.17
N GLU A 4 13.37 -16.70 7.53
CA GLU A 4 12.71 -17.85 8.16
C GLU A 4 13.51 -18.40 9.35
N ASP A 5 14.84 -18.45 9.22
CA ASP A 5 15.75 -18.88 10.27
C ASP A 5 15.74 -17.92 11.47
N ARG A 6 15.60 -16.61 11.22
CA ARG A 6 15.54 -15.58 12.27
C ARG A 6 14.17 -15.53 12.95
N VAL A 7 13.08 -15.78 12.22
CA VAL A 7 11.73 -15.97 12.82
C VAL A 7 11.76 -17.13 13.80
N SER A 8 12.30 -18.28 13.36
CA SER A 8 12.35 -19.51 14.16
C SER A 8 13.17 -19.39 15.45
N ARG A 9 14.13 -18.45 15.50
CA ARG A 9 14.95 -18.15 16.68
C ARG A 9 14.46 -16.95 17.50
N ASP A 10 13.31 -16.36 17.15
CA ASP A 10 12.76 -15.15 17.75
C ASP A 10 13.72 -13.92 17.72
N ASP A 11 14.67 -13.89 16.78
CA ASP A 11 15.74 -12.89 16.70
C ASP A 11 15.49 -11.81 15.61
N ILE A 12 14.23 -11.68 15.17
CA ILE A 12 13.87 -10.66 14.17
C ILE A 12 13.96 -9.23 14.71
N THR A 13 13.72 -9.04 16.00
CA THR A 13 13.83 -7.72 16.66
C THR A 13 15.26 -7.21 16.77
N GLY A 14 16.26 -8.06 16.52
CA GLY A 14 17.67 -7.66 16.42
C GLY A 14 18.01 -6.88 15.15
N ILE A 15 17.12 -6.86 14.15
CA ILE A 15 17.32 -6.11 12.91
C ILE A 15 17.05 -4.61 13.17
N PRO A 16 18.01 -3.71 12.87
CA PRO A 16 17.80 -2.27 13.02
C PRO A 16 16.56 -1.78 12.25
N GLY A 17 15.64 -1.12 12.96
CA GLY A 17 14.37 -0.65 12.38
C GLY A 17 13.20 -1.63 12.51
N VAL A 18 13.43 -2.86 13.00
CA VAL A 18 12.38 -3.85 13.22
C VAL A 18 11.96 -3.89 14.69
N GLY A 19 10.86 -3.22 15.00
CA GLY A 19 10.21 -3.29 16.32
C GLY A 19 9.33 -4.53 16.48
N LYS A 20 8.72 -4.67 17.66
CA LYS A 20 7.80 -5.79 17.98
C LYS A 20 6.64 -5.94 17.00
N ASP A 21 6.05 -4.83 16.57
CA ASP A 21 4.93 -4.83 15.62
C ASP A 21 5.33 -5.43 14.27
N LEU A 22 6.43 -4.92 13.69
CA LEU A 22 6.95 -5.43 12.42
C LEU A 22 7.42 -6.89 12.55
N ALA A 23 8.04 -7.26 13.67
CA ALA A 23 8.43 -8.64 13.93
C ALA A 23 7.24 -9.60 13.94
N ASN A 24 6.11 -9.18 14.52
CA ASN A 24 4.88 -9.97 14.51
C ASN A 24 4.31 -10.13 13.10
N LYS A 25 4.31 -9.07 12.30
CA LYS A 25 3.86 -9.12 10.89
C LYS A 25 4.73 -10.03 10.03
N VAL A 26 6.05 -10.00 10.24
CA VAL A 26 6.97 -10.89 9.52
C VAL A 26 6.72 -12.35 9.91
N ARG A 27 6.50 -12.64 11.20
CA ARG A 27 6.11 -13.99 11.66
C ARG A 27 4.79 -14.44 11.05
N GLU A 28 3.77 -13.58 11.07
CA GLU A 28 2.46 -13.85 10.48
C GLU A 28 2.57 -14.22 9.00
N TYR A 29 3.40 -13.49 8.25
CA TYR A 29 3.64 -13.76 6.84
C TYR A 29 4.37 -15.09 6.61
N VAL A 30 5.39 -15.40 7.41
CA VAL A 30 6.13 -16.67 7.28
C VAL A 30 5.26 -17.88 7.65
N GLU A 31 4.35 -17.73 8.62
CA GLU A 31 3.48 -18.83 9.06
C GLU A 31 2.24 -19.02 8.18
N ASN A 32 1.62 -17.92 7.72
CA ASN A 32 0.30 -17.94 7.05
C ASN A 32 0.36 -17.55 5.57
N GLU A 33 1.54 -17.21 5.04
CA GLU A 33 1.74 -16.59 3.71
C GLU A 33 0.93 -15.29 3.50
N ASN A 34 0.38 -14.72 4.56
CA ASN A 34 -0.46 -13.52 4.54
C ASN A 34 -0.23 -12.63 5.77
N ILE A 35 -0.67 -11.37 5.67
CA ILE A 35 -0.69 -10.42 6.78
C ILE A 35 -2.10 -9.85 6.82
N LYS A 36 -2.84 -10.10 7.89
CA LYS A 36 -4.24 -9.71 8.00
C LYS A 36 -4.44 -8.20 7.86
N GLU A 37 -3.56 -7.40 8.46
CA GLU A 37 -3.64 -5.93 8.33
C GLU A 37 -3.45 -5.49 6.87
N PHE A 38 -2.55 -6.15 6.12
CA PHE A 38 -2.35 -5.87 4.71
C PHE A 38 -3.62 -6.17 3.90
N ASP A 39 -4.25 -7.32 4.13
CA ASP A 39 -5.49 -7.71 3.46
C ASP A 39 -6.65 -6.74 3.78
N GLU A 40 -6.74 -6.27 5.03
CA GLU A 40 -7.74 -5.28 5.43
C GLU A 40 -7.51 -3.91 4.78
N LEU A 41 -6.25 -3.50 4.61
CA LEU A 41 -5.89 -2.26 3.93
C LEU A 41 -6.12 -2.35 2.42
N GLN A 42 -5.82 -3.49 1.78
CA GLN A 42 -6.12 -3.72 0.37
C GLN A 42 -7.62 -3.64 0.06
N LYS A 43 -8.50 -4.01 1.00
CA LYS A 43 -9.95 -3.84 0.82
C LYS A 43 -10.39 -2.38 0.82
N LYS A 44 -9.62 -1.49 1.45
CA LYS A 44 -9.94 -0.05 1.56
C LYS A 44 -9.42 0.75 0.37
N VAL A 45 -8.32 0.30 -0.24
CA VAL A 45 -7.68 0.96 -1.38
C VAL A 45 -7.60 -0.02 -2.54
N PRO A 46 -8.36 0.19 -3.64
CA PRO A 46 -8.32 -0.68 -4.81
C PRO A 46 -6.90 -0.90 -5.31
N LEU A 47 -6.57 -2.12 -5.78
CA LEU A 47 -5.23 -2.43 -6.29
C LEU A 47 -4.85 -1.50 -7.46
N GLU A 48 -5.83 -1.17 -8.30
CA GLU A 48 -5.76 -0.26 -9.44
C GLU A 48 -5.25 1.14 -9.04
N MET A 49 -5.54 1.60 -7.82
CA MET A 49 -5.02 2.86 -7.27
C MET A 49 -3.52 2.80 -6.98
N THR A 50 -3.00 1.63 -6.60
CA THR A 50 -1.58 1.46 -6.32
C THR A 50 -0.73 1.53 -7.59
N GLU A 51 -1.31 1.19 -8.75
CA GLU A 51 -0.63 1.35 -10.03
C GLU A 51 -0.43 2.83 -10.39
N LEU A 52 -1.36 3.69 -9.98
CA LEU A 52 -1.27 5.14 -10.19
C LEU A 52 -0.11 5.78 -9.41
N LEU A 53 0.35 5.17 -8.31
CA LEU A 53 1.55 5.62 -7.57
C LEU A 53 2.83 5.51 -8.41
N ARG A 54 2.82 4.73 -9.49
CA ARG A 54 3.96 4.61 -10.41
C ARG A 54 4.07 5.80 -11.35
N ILE A 55 3.01 6.59 -11.49
CA ILE A 55 3.00 7.78 -12.35
C ILE A 55 3.79 8.89 -11.65
N GLN A 56 4.78 9.42 -12.34
CA GLN A 56 5.59 10.53 -11.83
C GLN A 56 4.69 11.73 -11.52
N GLY A 57 4.81 12.27 -10.30
CA GLY A 57 3.99 13.39 -9.82
C GLY A 57 2.72 12.98 -9.07
N LEU A 58 2.32 11.70 -9.09
CA LEU A 58 1.19 11.20 -8.31
C LEU A 58 1.65 10.52 -7.03
N GLY A 59 1.78 11.33 -5.96
CA GLY A 59 2.06 10.82 -4.63
C GLY A 59 0.80 10.31 -3.90
N PRO A 60 0.97 9.61 -2.76
CA PRO A 60 -0.15 9.05 -1.98
C PRO A 60 -1.19 10.10 -1.56
N LYS A 61 -0.75 11.33 -1.27
CA LYS A 61 -1.66 12.42 -0.88
C LYS A 61 -2.55 12.87 -2.05
N THR A 62 -1.96 13.05 -3.22
CA THR A 62 -2.68 13.45 -4.44
C THR A 62 -3.67 12.37 -4.84
N LEU A 63 -3.26 11.09 -4.80
CA LEU A 63 -4.16 9.98 -5.07
C LEU A 63 -5.30 9.88 -4.07
N ALA A 64 -5.03 10.09 -2.78
CA ALA A 64 -6.09 10.13 -1.77
C ALA A 64 -7.10 11.26 -2.02
N LEU A 65 -6.65 12.41 -2.56
CA LEU A 65 -7.52 13.50 -2.98
C LEU A 65 -8.35 13.09 -4.20
N LEU A 66 -7.72 12.58 -5.26
CA LEU A 66 -8.40 12.13 -6.48
C LEU A 66 -9.44 11.04 -6.20
N TYR A 67 -9.13 10.12 -5.29
CA TYR A 67 -10.06 9.06 -4.86
C TYR A 67 -11.28 9.62 -4.11
N ARG A 68 -11.06 10.58 -3.21
CA ARG A 68 -12.12 11.12 -2.35
C ARG A 68 -12.99 12.14 -3.08
N GLU A 69 -12.38 13.06 -3.80
CA GLU A 69 -13.06 14.21 -4.42
C GLU A 69 -13.54 13.93 -5.85
N LEU A 70 -12.73 13.21 -6.64
CA LEU A 70 -13.01 12.94 -8.06
C LEU A 70 -13.39 11.48 -8.33
N HIS A 71 -13.51 10.67 -7.27
CA HIS A 71 -13.89 9.26 -7.33
C HIS A 71 -13.04 8.41 -8.29
N VAL A 72 -11.79 8.82 -8.54
CA VAL A 72 -10.84 8.06 -9.37
C VAL A 72 -10.50 6.76 -8.67
N ARG A 73 -10.75 5.61 -9.32
CA ARG A 73 -10.40 4.28 -8.78
C ARG A 73 -9.32 3.56 -9.57
N GLY A 74 -8.97 4.06 -10.76
CA GLY A 74 -7.94 3.48 -11.61
C GLY A 74 -7.60 4.38 -12.80
N LEU A 75 -6.81 3.84 -13.73
CA LEU A 75 -6.27 4.59 -14.86
C LEU A 75 -7.37 5.19 -15.76
N GLN A 76 -8.42 4.43 -16.04
CA GLN A 76 -9.53 4.88 -16.90
C GLN A 76 -10.30 6.05 -16.29
N ASP A 77 -10.50 6.05 -14.97
CA ASP A 77 -11.15 7.17 -14.30
C ASP A 77 -10.23 8.39 -14.29
N LEU A 78 -8.93 8.18 -14.07
CA LEU A 78 -7.95 9.26 -14.12
C LEU A 78 -7.92 9.93 -15.50
N GLU A 79 -7.91 9.15 -16.58
CA GLU A 79 -7.97 9.69 -17.96
C GLU A 79 -9.21 10.55 -18.19
N LYS A 80 -10.39 10.09 -17.77
CA LYS A 80 -11.64 10.86 -17.91
C LYS A 80 -11.58 12.20 -17.18
N VAL A 81 -11.07 12.21 -15.96
CA VAL A 81 -10.99 13.42 -15.14
C VAL A 81 -9.97 14.40 -15.73
N LEU A 82 -8.86 13.90 -16.29
CA LEU A 82 -7.87 14.72 -17.00
C LEU A 82 -8.44 15.34 -18.29
N ASP A 83 -9.26 14.61 -19.02
CA ASP A 83 -9.92 15.09 -20.25
C ASP A 83 -11.07 16.07 -19.96
N GLY A 84 -11.72 15.97 -18.80
CA GLY A 84 -12.92 16.72 -18.44
C GLY A 84 -12.68 18.13 -17.87
N GLU A 85 -11.44 18.62 -17.83
CA GLU A 85 -11.03 19.85 -17.10
C GLU A 85 -11.35 19.85 -15.59
N GLU A 86 -11.90 18.77 -15.04
CA GLU A 86 -12.33 18.62 -13.64
C GLU A 86 -11.14 18.79 -12.67
N VAL A 87 -9.93 18.43 -13.11
CA VAL A 87 -8.69 18.63 -12.34
C VAL A 87 -8.29 20.11 -12.21
N LEU A 88 -8.67 20.98 -13.18
CA LEU A 88 -8.28 22.39 -13.19
C LEU A 88 -9.13 23.27 -12.28
N GLN A 89 -10.20 22.72 -11.71
CA GLN A 89 -11.13 23.40 -10.81
C GLN A 89 -10.70 23.29 -9.33
N PHE A 90 -9.59 22.59 -9.05
CA PHE A 90 -8.97 22.41 -7.73
C PHE A 90 -7.64 23.18 -7.61
#